data_AF-A0A917UW88-F1
#
_entry.id   AF-A0A917UW88-F1
#
_cell.length_a   1.000
_cell.length_b   1.000
_cell.length_c   1.000
_cell.angle_alpha   90.00
_cell.angle_beta   90.00
_cell.angle_gamma   90.00
#
_symmetry.space_group_name_H-M   'P 1'
#
loop_
_entity.id
_entity.type
_entity.pdbx_description
1 polymer ?
#
loop_
_entity_poly.entity_id
_entity_poly.type
_entity_poly.pdbx_seq_one_letter_code
_entity_poly.pdbx_strand_id
1 'polypeptide(L)'
;MLECDELCTFVTKQTKQRWIWLAMDRLSRKIVGCFIGHRDLEGAWGLWDSLPTPYLEARCHTDGLKVYSSVVFDALHVIGGTQHIERFNATLRLRIAHLVRKSLSFSRKQAHLEMLVWLFIHRYNASLP
;
A
#
# COMPACT_ATOMS: atom_id res chain seq x y z
N MET A 1 13.45 8.46 2.02
CA MET A 1 12.27 9.08 1.38
C MET A 1 11.33 7.98 1.02
N LEU A 2 10.03 8.20 1.17
CA LEU A 2 9.00 7.22 0.86
C LEU A 2 8.18 7.63 -0.35
N GLU A 3 7.70 6.64 -1.10
CA GLU A 3 6.54 6.77 -1.98
C GLU A 3 5.39 5.99 -1.34
N CYS A 4 4.24 6.63 -1.14
CA CYS A 4 3.06 6.04 -0.53
C CYS A 4 1.89 6.13 -1.52
N ASP A 5 1.13 5.05 -1.61
CA ASP A 5 -0.04 4.94 -2.49
C ASP A 5 -0.97 3.85 -1.95
N GLU A 6 -2.23 3.89 -2.38
CA GLU A 6 -3.24 2.92 -1.99
C GLU A 6 -3.84 2.18 -3.19
N LEU A 7 -3.92 0.86 -3.04
CA LEU A 7 -4.44 -0.03 -4.05
C LEU A 7 -5.82 -0.55 -3.66
N CYS A 8 -6.85 -0.21 -4.44
CA CYS A 8 -8.20 -0.72 -4.27
C CYS A 8 -8.32 -2.22 -4.66
N THR A 9 -9.05 -2.99 -3.84
CA THR A 9 -9.41 -4.40 -4.04
C THR A 9 -10.79 -4.73 -3.45
N PHE A 10 -11.28 -5.96 -3.65
CA PHE A 10 -12.58 -6.44 -3.18
C PHE A 10 -12.46 -7.74 -2.39
N VAL A 11 -13.22 -7.84 -1.29
CA VAL A 11 -13.32 -9.05 -0.45
C VAL A 11 -14.78 -9.45 -0.31
N THR A 12 -15.06 -10.76 -0.26
CA THR A 12 -16.39 -11.36 -0.04
C THR A 12 -17.49 -10.90 -1.00
N LYS A 13 -17.89 -11.75 -1.95
CA LYS A 13 -19.00 -11.49 -2.91
C LYS A 13 -18.92 -10.12 -3.60
N GLN A 14 -17.72 -9.53 -3.70
CA GLN A 14 -17.44 -8.32 -4.47
C GLN A 14 -18.16 -7.05 -3.98
N THR A 15 -18.69 -7.03 -2.75
CA THR A 15 -19.40 -5.86 -2.21
C THR A 15 -18.56 -5.06 -1.22
N LYS A 16 -17.59 -5.69 -0.55
CA LYS A 16 -16.74 -5.00 0.43
C LYS A 16 -15.44 -4.55 -0.23
N GLN A 17 -15.37 -3.26 -0.53
CA GLN A 17 -14.15 -2.60 -0.98
C GLN A 17 -13.13 -2.53 0.16
N ARG A 18 -11.87 -2.77 -0.19
CA ARG A 18 -10.72 -2.70 0.70
C ARG A 18 -9.58 -2.00 -0.02
N TRP A 19 -8.69 -1.40 0.75
CA TRP A 19 -7.51 -0.71 0.23
C TRP A 19 -6.28 -1.29 0.88
N ILE A 20 -5.29 -1.58 0.04
CA ILE A 20 -3.95 -1.97 0.44
C ILE A 20 -3.12 -0.70 0.39
N TRP A 21 -2.86 -0.14 1.57
CA TRP A 21 -1.98 0.98 1.77
C TRP A 21 -0.54 0.48 1.76
N LEU A 22 0.33 1.16 1.03
CA LEU A 22 1.72 0.75 0.86
C LEU A 22 2.64 1.94 1.01
N ALA A 23 3.81 1.69 1.60
CA ALA A 23 4.92 2.64 1.65
C ALA A 23 6.19 1.96 1.12
N MET A 24 6.80 2.56 0.10
CA MET A 24 8.03 2.09 -0.53
C MET A 24 9.18 3.03 -0.20
N ASP A 25 10.30 2.48 0.27
CA ASP A 25 11.54 3.24 0.35
C ASP A 25 12.10 3.48 -1.05
N ARG A 26 12.30 4.76 -1.39
CA ARG A 26 12.65 5.18 -2.75
C ARG A 26 14.05 4.74 -3.18
N LEU A 27 14.98 4.57 -2.24
CA LEU A 27 16.35 4.18 -2.55
C LEU A 27 16.44 2.67 -2.77
N SER A 28 16.02 1.88 -1.78
CA SER A 28 16.11 0.43 -1.79
C SER A 28 15.02 -0.27 -2.58
N ARG A 29 13.93 0.43 -2.90
CA ARG A 29 12.70 -0.12 -3.52
C ARG A 29 11.94 -1.11 -2.66
N LYS A 30 12.34 -1.31 -1.41
CA LYS A 30 11.65 -2.19 -0.47
C LYS A 30 10.31 -1.58 -0.07
N ILE A 31 9.30 -2.43 0.06
CA ILE A 31 8.06 -2.07 0.75
C ILE A 31 8.35 -2.13 2.25
N VAL A 32 8.22 -1.00 2.94
CA VAL A 32 8.58 -0.83 4.35
C VAL A 32 7.38 -0.60 5.25
N GLY A 33 6.22 -0.29 4.67
CA GLY A 33 4.94 -0.21 5.36
C GLY A 33 3.84 -0.83 4.52
N CYS A 34 2.89 -1.47 5.17
CA CYS A 34 1.71 -2.05 4.53
C CYS A 34 0.56 -2.14 5.53
N PHE A 35 -0.63 -1.75 5.09
CA PHE A 35 -1.86 -1.89 5.88
C PHE A 35 -3.04 -2.20 4.96
N ILE A 36 -3.96 -3.06 5.39
CA ILE A 36 -5.16 -3.39 4.60
C ILE A 36 -6.39 -2.97 5.37
N GLY A 37 -7.11 -1.96 4.84
CA GLY A 37 -8.22 -1.35 5.55
C GLY A 37 -9.13 -0.53 4.64
N HIS A 38 -9.68 0.54 5.19
CA HIS A 38 -10.53 1.50 4.50
C HIS A 38 -9.71 2.64 3.87
N ARG A 39 -10.26 3.37 2.89
CA ARG A 39 -9.62 4.57 2.30
C ARG A 39 -10.06 5.82 3.03
N ASP A 40 -9.65 5.91 4.29
CA ASP A 40 -10.00 6.98 5.20
C ASP A 40 -8.84 7.28 6.16
N LEU A 41 -9.14 8.06 7.20
CA LEU A 41 -8.18 8.44 8.24
C LEU A 41 -7.60 7.22 8.96
N GLU A 42 -8.43 6.23 9.29
CA GLU A 42 -7.98 5.01 9.98
C GLU A 42 -7.02 4.21 9.09
N GLY A 43 -7.30 4.14 7.79
CA GLY A 43 -6.39 3.57 6.80
C GLY A 43 -5.02 4.23 6.77
N ALA A 44 -4.99 5.57 6.79
CA ALA A 44 -3.74 6.33 6.79
C ALA A 44 -2.91 6.09 8.06
N TRP A 45 -3.56 6.11 9.22
CA TRP A 45 -2.90 5.78 10.50
C TRP A 45 -2.42 4.35 10.55
N GLY A 46 -3.21 3.38 10.06
CA GLY A 46 -2.78 1.99 9.99
C GLY A 46 -1.54 1.79 9.12
N LEU A 47 -1.40 2.54 8.02
CA LEU A 47 -0.15 2.56 7.25
C LEU A 47 0.99 3.15 8.07
N TRP A 48 0.76 4.27 8.74
CA TRP A 48 1.77 4.98 9.53
C TRP A 48 2.31 4.14 10.69
N ASP A 49 1.41 3.47 11.42
CA ASP A 49 1.74 2.56 12.52
C ASP A 49 2.50 1.32 12.03
N SER A 50 2.35 0.94 10.76
CA SER A 50 3.10 -0.17 10.17
C SER A 50 4.57 0.18 9.85
N LEU A 51 4.94 1.47 9.88
CA LEU A 51 6.28 1.92 9.52
C LEU A 51 7.29 1.71 10.66
N PRO A 52 8.50 1.23 10.36
CA PRO A 52 9.61 1.26 11.32
C PRO A 52 9.96 2.70 11.73
N THR A 53 10.38 2.89 12.98
CA THR A 53 10.74 4.20 13.57
C THR A 53 11.58 5.11 12.68
N PRO A 54 12.63 4.63 11.98
CA PRO A 54 13.46 5.49 11.13
C PRO A 54 12.73 6.16 9.96
N TYR A 55 11.54 5.66 9.59
CA TYR A 55 10.75 6.18 8.48
C TYR A 55 9.72 7.24 8.90
N LEU A 56 9.46 7.42 10.20
CA LEU A 56 8.45 8.38 10.69
C LEU A 56 8.82 9.85 10.42
N GLU A 57 10.10 10.13 10.19
CA GLU A 57 10.61 11.45 9.81
C GLU A 57 10.92 11.56 8.31
N ALA A 58 10.59 10.53 7.52
CA ALA A 58 10.89 10.52 6.10
C ALA A 58 9.96 11.46 5.32
N ARG A 59 10.54 12.20 4.37
CA ARG A 59 9.76 12.87 3.32
C ARG A 59 8.98 11.82 2.52
N CYS A 60 7.66 12.01 2.41
CA CYS A 60 6.72 11.11 1.78
C CYS A 60 6.12 11.73 0.51
N HIS A 61 6.23 10.99 -0.59
CA HIS A 61 5.61 11.28 -1.87
C HIS A 61 4.28 10.55 -1.98
N THR A 62 3.20 11.24 -2.32
CA THR A 62 1.84 10.66 -2.38
C THR A 62 1.07 11.16 -3.60
N ASP A 63 -0.05 10.52 -3.94
CA ASP A 63 -0.97 10.95 -5.00
C ASP A 63 -1.80 12.21 -4.66
N GLY A 64 -1.68 12.73 -3.43
CA GLY A 64 -2.42 13.90 -2.95
C GLY A 64 -3.76 13.55 -2.27
N LEU A 65 -4.03 12.28 -1.95
CA LEU A 65 -5.19 11.95 -1.14
C LEU A 65 -5.16 12.71 0.20
N LYS A 66 -6.24 13.45 0.49
CA LYS A 66 -6.31 14.39 1.61
C LYS A 66 -5.96 13.78 2.97
N VAL A 67 -6.24 12.50 3.19
CA VAL A 67 -6.00 11.83 4.47
C VAL A 67 -4.51 11.67 4.80
N TYR A 68 -3.59 11.73 3.82
CA TYR A 68 -2.15 11.69 4.12
C TYR A 68 -1.69 12.88 4.96
N SER A 69 -2.36 14.04 4.89
CA SER A 69 -2.05 15.22 5.72
C SER A 69 -2.26 14.99 7.23
N SER A 70 -2.93 13.90 7.62
CA SER A 70 -3.12 13.52 9.02
C SER A 70 -1.93 12.78 9.63
N VAL A 71 -1.08 12.18 8.80
CA VAL A 71 0.06 11.33 9.22
C VAL A 71 1.40 11.87 8.73
N VAL A 72 1.42 12.62 7.62
CA VAL A 72 2.62 13.30 7.10
C VAL A 72 2.45 14.81 7.27
N PHE A 73 3.34 15.42 8.06
CA PHE A 73 3.26 16.84 8.34
C PHE A 73 3.96 17.70 7.27
N ASP A 74 3.19 18.60 6.67
CA ASP A 74 3.57 19.79 5.91
C ASP A 74 4.87 19.64 5.07
N ALA A 75 6.03 20.08 5.58
CA ALA A 75 7.31 20.05 4.85
C ALA A 75 7.80 18.65 4.44
N LEU A 76 7.28 17.59 5.07
CA LEU A 76 7.56 16.20 4.73
C LEU A 76 6.60 15.64 3.68
N HIS A 77 5.46 16.30 3.43
CA HIS A 77 4.46 15.85 2.47
C HIS A 77 4.71 16.46 1.09
N VAL A 78 5.01 15.60 0.12
CA VAL A 78 5.18 15.99 -1.29
C VAL A 78 4.12 15.31 -2.13
N ILE A 79 3.43 16.08 -2.96
CA ILE A 79 2.45 15.56 -3.92
C ILE A 79 3.18 15.20 -5.22
N GLY A 80 2.92 13.99 -5.72
CA GLY A 80 3.58 13.41 -6.89
C GLY A 80 4.93 12.75 -6.59
N GLY A 81 5.54 12.17 -7.63
CA GLY A 81 6.78 11.39 -7.49
C GLY A 81 6.56 9.94 -7.05
N THR A 82 5.38 9.39 -7.32
CA THR A 82 4.89 8.05 -6.95
C THR A 82 5.13 6.99 -8.04
N GLN A 83 6.00 7.25 -9.02
CA GLN A 83 6.10 6.40 -10.21
C GLN A 83 6.54 4.97 -9.91
N HIS A 84 7.32 4.74 -8.85
CA HIS A 84 7.82 3.42 -8.54
C HIS A 84 6.80 2.58 -7.77
N ILE A 85 6.10 3.19 -6.81
CA ILE A 85 5.01 2.51 -6.13
C ILE A 85 3.83 2.22 -7.06
N GLU A 86 3.53 3.11 -8.03
CA GLU A 86 2.53 2.85 -9.07
C GLU A 86 2.89 1.63 -9.93
N ARG A 87 4.17 1.51 -10.33
CA ARG A 87 4.67 0.33 -11.05
C ARG A 87 4.59 -0.94 -10.20
N PHE A 88 4.88 -0.84 -8.90
CA PHE A 88 4.70 -1.95 -7.98
C PHE A 88 3.23 -2.35 -7.89
N ASN A 89 2.30 -1.40 -7.77
CA ASN A 89 0.86 -1.63 -7.75
C ASN A 89 0.37 -2.35 -9.02
N ALA A 90 0.90 -1.98 -10.19
CA ALA A 90 0.64 -2.71 -11.44
C ALA A 90 1.16 -4.15 -11.38
N THR A 91 2.37 -4.37 -10.85
CA THR A 91 2.97 -5.71 -10.69
C THR A 91 2.17 -6.57 -9.71
N LEU A 92 1.73 -5.98 -8.61
CA LEU A 92 0.95 -6.64 -7.56
C LEU A 92 -0.41 -7.10 -8.12
N ARG A 93 -1.10 -6.24 -8.88
CA ARG A 93 -2.34 -6.59 -9.60
C ARG A 93 -2.15 -7.73 -10.60
N LEU A 94 -1.03 -7.73 -11.33
CA LEU A 94 -0.75 -8.77 -12.32
C LEU A 94 -0.47 -10.13 -11.67
N ARG A 95 0.25 -10.15 -10.54
CA ARG A 95 0.71 -11.39 -9.91
C ARG A 95 -0.26 -11.97 -8.88
N ILE A 96 -1.10 -11.15 -8.26
CA ILE A 96 -2.12 -11.62 -7.32
C ILE A 96 -3.47 -11.62 -8.03
N ALA A 97 -3.88 -12.80 -8.50
CA ALA A 97 -5.14 -12.99 -9.24
C ALA A 97 -6.40 -12.56 -8.47
N HIS A 98 -6.31 -12.34 -7.15
CA HIS A 98 -7.42 -11.85 -6.33
C HIS A 98 -7.52 -10.32 -6.26
N LEU A 99 -6.58 -9.57 -6.85
CA LEU A 99 -6.60 -8.10 -6.93
C LEU A 99 -7.14 -7.60 -8.27
N VAL A 100 -7.75 -8.49 -9.06
CA VAL A 100 -8.20 -8.25 -10.43
C VAL A 100 -9.67 -7.79 -10.43
N ARG A 101 -10.20 -7.42 -11.60
CA ARG A 101 -11.57 -6.88 -11.76
C ARG A 101 -12.62 -7.72 -11.04
N LYS A 102 -13.55 -6.99 -10.42
CA LYS A 102 -14.72 -7.41 -9.64
C LYS A 102 -15.26 -8.80 -10.00
N SER A 103 -15.51 -9.09 -11.28
CA SER A 103 -16.22 -10.29 -11.75
C SER A 103 -15.40 -11.58 -11.90
N LEU A 104 -14.07 -11.55 -11.85
CA LEU A 104 -13.24 -12.71 -12.25
C LEU A 104 -12.69 -13.52 -11.07
N SER A 105 -12.13 -12.86 -10.06
CA SER A 105 -11.50 -13.52 -8.91
C SER A 105 -11.39 -12.56 -7.73
N PHE A 106 -11.78 -13.02 -6.54
CA PHE A 106 -11.74 -12.23 -5.31
C PHE A 106 -11.45 -13.15 -4.12
N SER A 107 -10.88 -12.59 -3.06
CA SER A 107 -10.73 -13.34 -1.82
C SER A 107 -12.06 -13.44 -1.07
N ARG A 108 -12.42 -14.64 -0.61
CA ARG A 108 -13.64 -14.85 0.20
C ARG A 108 -13.47 -14.37 1.64
N LYS A 109 -12.24 -14.38 2.15
CA LYS A 109 -11.88 -14.01 3.53
C LYS A 109 -10.78 -12.96 3.53
N GLN A 110 -10.91 -11.97 4.40
CA GLN A 110 -9.93 -10.90 4.59
C GLN A 110 -8.54 -11.46 4.93
N ALA A 111 -8.45 -12.38 5.89
CA ALA A 111 -7.19 -12.99 6.31
C ALA A 111 -6.41 -13.67 5.16
N HIS A 112 -7.09 -14.24 4.16
CA HIS A 112 -6.40 -14.84 3.01
C HIS A 112 -5.82 -13.77 2.08
N LEU A 113 -6.54 -12.66 1.90
CA LEU A 113 -6.03 -11.52 1.12
C LEU A 113 -4.77 -10.95 1.79
N GLU A 114 -4.85 -10.73 3.10
CA GLU A 114 -3.72 -10.27 3.91
C GLU A 114 -2.52 -11.22 3.75
N MET A 115 -2.69 -12.51 4.01
CA MET A 115 -1.63 -13.50 3.89
C MET A 115 -0.96 -13.47 2.50
N LEU A 116 -1.74 -13.37 1.43
CA LEU A 116 -1.21 -13.31 0.06
C LEU A 116 -0.40 -12.04 -0.19
N VAL A 117 -0.88 -10.88 0.26
CA VAL A 117 -0.19 -9.60 0.13
C VAL A 117 1.10 -9.61 0.94
N TRP A 118 1.05 -10.05 2.20
CA TRP A 118 2.21 -10.15 3.08
C TRP A 118 3.28 -11.08 2.51
N LEU A 119 2.89 -12.28 2.06
CA LEU A 119 3.83 -13.23 1.46
C LEU A 119 4.46 -12.67 0.18
N PHE A 120 3.67 -11.98 -0.65
CA PHE A 120 4.17 -11.36 -1.86
C PHE A 120 5.20 -10.27 -1.54
N ILE A 121 4.88 -9.36 -0.62
CA ILE A 121 5.77 -8.29 -0.18
C ILE A 121 7.07 -8.86 0.38
N HIS A 122 6.98 -9.88 1.23
CA HIS A 122 8.16 -10.54 1.79
C HIS A 122 9.06 -11.11 0.69
N ARG A 123 8.50 -11.85 -0.27
CA ARG A 123 9.26 -12.40 -1.40
C ARG A 123 9.82 -11.32 -2.32
N TYR A 124 9.06 -10.25 -2.57
CA TYR A 124 9.51 -9.11 -3.36
C TYR A 124 10.72 -8.44 -2.70
N ASN A 125 10.62 -8.09 -1.42
CA ASN A 125 11.71 -7.45 -0.67
C ASN A 125 12.96 -8.34 -0.59
N ALA A 126 12.80 -9.66 -0.46
CA ALA A 126 13.91 -10.61 -0.47
C ALA A 126 14.56 -10.81 -1.84
N SER A 127 13.86 -10.46 -2.93
CA SER A 127 14.38 -10.56 -4.30
C SER A 127 15.17 -9.33 -4.75
N LEU A 128 15.12 -8.24 -3.98
CA LEU A 128 15.88 -7.03 -4.25
C LEU A 128 17.34 -7.23 -3.82
N PRO A 129 18.29 -6.65 -4.57
CA PRO A 129 19.72 -6.75 -4.28
C PRO A 129 20.11 -6.08 -2.95
#